data_AF-A0A7W1P8T6-F1
#
_entry.id   AF-A0A7W1P8T6-F1
#
_cell.length_a   1.000
_cell.length_b   1.000
_cell.length_c   1.000
_cell.angle_alpha   90.00
_cell.angle_beta   90.00
_cell.angle_gamma   90.00
#
_symmetry.space_group_name_H-M   'P 1'
#
loop_
_entity.id
_entity.type
_entity.pdbx_description
1 polymer ?
#
loop_
_entity_poly.entity_id
_entity_poly.type
_entity_poly.pdbx_seq_one_letter_code
_entity_poly.pdbx_strand_id
1 'polypeptide(L)'
;MTRLVTFAWLVFLWVALLGSVSVASVLVGAVLSVGLLAYFRITHTPWESIAFRPLHAAAFLGFFAVKFLQANVQVALAVLRPVRIQRRRAVVAVPIVGTSEMTTLVLANAVCLTPGTFVLEMRSEPATLYVHVLQLSTARALRLGILEMERRIVLAVGPAGAAAHVNALMAKVSADPQDEGRHASWKPSR
;
A
#
# COMPACT_ATOMS: atom_id res chain seq x y z
N MET A 1 17.43 -17.80 -14.82
CA MET A 1 17.19 -16.60 -15.65
C MET A 1 17.10 -15.32 -14.81
N THR A 2 16.38 -15.32 -13.68
CA THR A 2 16.14 -14.12 -12.86
C THR A 2 17.40 -13.41 -12.36
N ARG A 3 18.44 -14.13 -11.94
CA ARG A 3 19.71 -13.51 -11.47
C ARG A 3 20.44 -12.70 -12.55
N LEU A 4 20.38 -13.14 -13.82
CA LEU A 4 20.98 -12.40 -14.93
C LEU A 4 20.17 -11.14 -15.25
N VAL A 5 18.84 -11.22 -15.15
CA VAL A 5 17.96 -10.06 -15.29
C VAL A 5 18.23 -9.04 -14.17
N THR A 6 18.32 -9.50 -12.91
CA THR A 6 18.66 -8.63 -11.77
C THR A 6 20.04 -8.01 -11.94
N PHE A 7 21.03 -8.80 -12.38
CA PHE A 7 22.38 -8.29 -12.66
C PHE A 7 22.36 -7.18 -13.72
N ALA A 8 21.76 -7.45 -14.89
CA ALA A 8 21.67 -6.48 -15.97
C ALA A 8 20.93 -5.21 -15.53
N TRP A 9 19.87 -5.37 -14.74
CA TRP A 9 19.10 -4.26 -14.17
C TRP A 9 19.93 -3.42 -13.18
N LEU A 10 20.73 -4.04 -12.31
CA LEU A 10 21.60 -3.33 -11.37
C LEU A 10 22.70 -2.53 -12.10
N VAL A 11 23.33 -3.13 -13.12
CA VAL A 11 24.32 -2.42 -13.96
C VAL A 11 23.66 -1.26 -14.70
N PHE A 12 22.46 -1.46 -15.25
CA PHE A 12 21.71 -0.40 -15.90
C PHE A 12 21.40 0.75 -14.93
N LEU A 13 20.87 0.46 -13.74
CA LEU A 13 20.59 1.47 -12.73
C LEU A 13 21.84 2.22 -12.29
N TRP A 14 22.97 1.52 -12.14
CA TRP A 14 24.26 2.14 -11.83
C TRP A 14 24.69 3.16 -12.88
N VAL A 15 24.65 2.78 -14.16
CA VAL A 15 25.04 3.65 -15.27
C VAL A 15 24.05 4.81 -15.42
N ALA A 16 22.75 4.54 -15.28
CA ALA A 16 21.70 5.56 -15.33
C ALA A 16 21.84 6.58 -14.20
N LEU A 17 22.24 6.13 -13.00
CA LEU A 17 22.47 6.99 -11.84
C LEU A 17 23.66 7.94 -12.06
N LEU A 18 24.73 7.46 -12.69
CA LEU A 18 25.92 8.27 -13.00
C LEU A 18 25.73 9.17 -14.23
N GLY A 19 24.77 8.85 -15.12
CA GLY A 19 24.50 9.61 -16.35
C GLY A 19 25.61 9.55 -17.41
N SER A 20 26.73 8.88 -17.12
CA SER A 20 27.87 8.73 -18.03
C SER A 20 28.05 7.27 -18.44
N VAL A 21 27.95 7.01 -19.74
CA VAL A 21 28.20 5.68 -20.32
C VAL A 21 29.68 5.59 -20.72
N SER A 22 30.49 5.05 -19.82
CA SER A 22 31.90 4.74 -20.10
C SER A 22 32.20 3.28 -19.78
N VAL A 23 33.20 2.69 -20.45
CA VAL A 23 33.62 1.30 -20.20
C VAL A 23 33.99 1.11 -18.72
N ALA A 24 34.68 2.09 -18.12
CA ALA A 24 35.02 2.09 -16.71
C ALA A 24 33.77 2.08 -15.80
N SER A 25 32.76 2.91 -16.10
CA SER A 25 31.50 2.96 -15.34
C SER A 25 30.76 1.62 -15.38
N VAL A 26 30.68 0.99 -16.55
CA VAL A 26 30.03 -0.33 -16.71
C VAL A 26 30.78 -1.42 -15.94
N LEU A 27 32.12 -1.43 -15.99
CA LEU A 27 32.92 -2.41 -15.25
C LEU A 27 32.76 -2.27 -13.73
N VAL A 28 32.80 -1.03 -13.21
CA VAL A 28 32.56 -0.77 -11.78
C VAL A 28 31.15 -1.21 -11.38
N GLY A 29 30.14 -0.89 -12.20
CA GLY A 29 28.77 -1.32 -11.99
C GLY A 29 28.61 -2.84 -12.00
N ALA A 30 29.31 -3.54 -12.90
CA ALA A 30 29.30 -5.00 -12.96
C ALA A 30 29.91 -5.63 -11.70
N VAL A 31 31.08 -5.14 -11.25
CA VAL A 31 31.73 -5.61 -10.02
C VAL A 31 30.83 -5.38 -8.80
N LEU A 32 30.25 -4.20 -8.67
CA LEU A 32 29.30 -3.88 -7.60
C LEU A 32 28.07 -4.79 -7.65
N SER A 33 27.50 -5.02 -8.83
CA SER A 33 26.32 -5.87 -9.00
C SER A 33 26.60 -7.33 -8.62
N VAL A 34 27.77 -7.87 -8.97
CA VAL A 34 28.20 -9.20 -8.52
C VAL A 34 28.35 -9.23 -7.00
N GLY A 35 29.00 -8.22 -6.41
CA GLY A 35 29.17 -8.10 -4.96
C GLY A 35 27.83 -8.04 -4.22
N LEU A 36 26.90 -7.23 -4.70
CA LEU A 36 25.52 -7.11 -4.19
C LEU A 36 24.78 -8.45 -4.26
N LEU A 37 24.82 -9.14 -5.41
CA LEU A 37 24.13 -10.43 -5.57
C LEU A 37 24.77 -11.56 -4.76
N ALA A 38 26.08 -11.49 -4.50
CA ALA A 38 26.78 -12.45 -3.66
C ALA A 38 26.50 -12.21 -2.16
N TYR A 39 26.48 -10.94 -1.75
CA TYR A 39 26.24 -10.53 -0.37
C TYR A 39 24.77 -10.66 0.02
N PHE A 40 23.88 -10.02 -0.73
CA PHE A 40 22.44 -10.19 -0.57
C PHE A 40 22.04 -11.46 -1.30
N ARG A 41 22.03 -12.58 -0.57
CA ARG A 41 21.36 -13.80 -1.03
C ARG A 41 19.86 -13.52 -1.09
N ILE A 42 19.41 -12.93 -2.19
CA ILE A 42 18.00 -12.69 -2.45
C ILE A 42 17.34 -14.06 -2.56
N THR A 43 16.75 -14.52 -1.45
CA THR A 43 15.79 -15.61 -1.47
C THR A 43 14.59 -15.08 -2.21
N HIS A 44 14.30 -15.67 -3.37
CA HIS A 44 13.07 -15.36 -4.09
C HIS A 44 11.91 -15.84 -3.21
N THR A 45 11.18 -14.90 -2.60
CA THR A 45 9.86 -15.19 -2.06
C THR A 45 9.01 -15.72 -3.23
N PRO A 46 8.31 -16.86 -3.06
CA PRO A 46 7.53 -17.44 -4.15
C PRO A 46 6.48 -16.43 -4.60
N TRP A 47 6.65 -15.95 -5.83
CA TRP A 47 5.69 -15.12 -6.57
C TRP A 47 4.53 -15.96 -7.12
N GLU A 48 4.41 -17.21 -6.67
CA GLU A 48 3.54 -18.26 -7.20
C GLU A 48 2.04 -17.99 -6.98
N SER A 49 1.67 -17.01 -6.14
CA SER A 49 0.27 -16.63 -5.92
C SER A 49 -0.15 -15.29 -6.54
N ILE A 50 0.74 -14.64 -7.32
CA ILE A 50 0.45 -13.33 -7.94
C ILE A 50 -0.27 -13.54 -9.27
N ALA A 51 -1.60 -13.37 -9.27
CA ALA A 51 -2.38 -13.28 -10.49
C ALA A 51 -2.40 -11.83 -10.99
N PHE A 52 -1.34 -11.40 -11.67
CA PHE A 52 -1.26 -10.04 -12.22
C PHE A 52 -2.26 -9.85 -13.37
N ARG A 53 -3.23 -8.96 -13.18
CA ARG A 53 -4.30 -8.65 -14.13
C ARG A 53 -4.18 -7.19 -14.58
N PRO A 54 -3.56 -6.92 -15.74
CA PRO A 54 -3.14 -5.56 -16.12
C PRO A 54 -4.32 -4.58 -16.24
N LEU A 55 -5.48 -5.01 -16.75
CA LEU A 55 -6.67 -4.14 -16.82
C LEU A 55 -7.16 -3.70 -15.44
N HIS A 56 -7.17 -4.61 -14.46
CA HIS A 56 -7.58 -4.30 -13.10
C HIS A 56 -6.51 -3.45 -12.39
N ALA A 57 -5.24 -3.68 -12.67
CA ALA A 57 -4.15 -2.84 -12.19
C ALA A 57 -4.24 -1.40 -12.71
N ALA A 58 -4.50 -1.22 -14.02
CA ALA A 58 -4.72 0.08 -14.63
C ALA A 58 -5.97 0.79 -14.05
N ALA A 59 -7.06 0.05 -13.86
CA ALA A 59 -8.28 0.58 -13.25
C ALA A 59 -8.06 1.01 -11.79
N PHE A 60 -7.30 0.23 -11.01
CA PHE A 60 -6.90 0.60 -9.66
C PHE A 60 -6.01 1.85 -9.68
N LEU A 61 -5.02 1.90 -10.56
CA LEU A 61 -4.11 3.05 -10.67
C LEU A 61 -4.85 4.34 -11.02
N GLY A 62 -5.77 4.29 -11.99
CA GLY A 62 -6.60 5.45 -12.34
C GLY A 62 -7.51 5.89 -11.19
N PHE A 63 -8.16 4.95 -10.50
CA PHE A 63 -8.95 5.22 -9.30
C PHE A 63 -8.12 5.87 -8.19
N PHE A 64 -6.94 5.29 -7.92
CA PHE A 64 -6.04 5.76 -6.89
C PHE A 64 -5.48 7.15 -7.23
N ALA A 65 -5.10 7.40 -8.49
CA ALA A 65 -4.62 8.69 -8.94
C ALA A 65 -5.66 9.80 -8.72
N VAL A 66 -6.94 9.53 -9.02
CA VAL A 66 -8.03 10.48 -8.76
C VAL A 66 -8.18 10.73 -7.27
N LYS A 67 -8.19 9.68 -6.44
CA LYS A 67 -8.28 9.80 -4.98
C LYS A 67 -7.11 10.57 -4.38
N PHE A 68 -5.90 10.25 -4.82
CA PHE A 68 -4.66 10.92 -4.44
C PHE A 68 -4.71 12.41 -4.80
N LEU A 69 -5.11 12.75 -6.02
CA LEU A 69 -5.22 14.14 -6.45
C LEU A 69 -6.28 14.90 -5.65
N GLN A 70 -7.47 14.31 -5.43
CA GLN A 70 -8.53 14.89 -4.61
C GLN A 70 -8.04 15.18 -3.19
N ALA A 71 -7.34 14.24 -2.57
CA ALA A 71 -6.84 14.38 -1.22
C ALA A 71 -5.73 15.47 -1.14
N ASN A 72 -4.85 15.57 -2.14
CA ASN A 72 -3.87 16.65 -2.23
C ASN A 72 -4.54 18.03 -2.38
N VAL A 73 -5.58 18.13 -3.22
CA VAL A 73 -6.36 19.38 -3.38
C VAL A 73 -7.05 19.75 -2.07
N GLN A 74 -7.63 18.77 -1.35
CA GLN A 74 -8.24 19.02 -0.04
C GLN A 74 -7.21 19.56 0.97
N VAL A 75 -6.01 18.99 1.01
CA VAL A 75 -4.94 19.50 1.87
C VAL A 75 -4.49 20.89 1.45
N ALA A 76 -4.30 21.15 0.16
CA ALA A 76 -3.94 22.47 -0.34
C ALA A 76 -4.99 23.53 0.03
N LEU A 77 -6.29 23.21 -0.11
CA LEU A 77 -7.39 24.09 0.31
C LEU A 77 -7.42 24.30 1.83
N ALA A 78 -7.14 23.25 2.61
CA ALA A 78 -7.07 23.34 4.07
C ALA A 78 -5.90 24.22 4.56
N VAL A 79 -4.80 24.29 3.80
CA VAL A 79 -3.68 25.21 4.05
C VAL A 79 -4.04 26.64 3.68
N LEU A 80 -4.69 26.85 2.53
CA LEU A 80 -5.08 28.18 2.05
C LEU A 80 -6.23 28.82 2.85
N ARG A 81 -7.13 28.00 3.40
CA ARG A 81 -8.27 28.45 4.22
C ARG A 81 -8.15 27.86 5.62
N PRO A 82 -7.54 28.56 6.59
CA PRO A 82 -7.48 28.11 7.98
C PRO A 82 -8.84 28.32 8.67
N VAL A 83 -9.89 27.66 8.18
CA VAL A 83 -11.15 27.53 8.91
C VAL A 83 -10.89 26.58 10.08
N ARG A 84 -11.44 26.90 11.26
CA ARG A 84 -11.42 26.04 12.46
C ARG A 84 -12.22 24.74 12.20
N ILE A 85 -11.73 23.88 11.33
CA ILE A 85 -12.27 22.53 11.14
C ILE A 85 -11.88 21.77 12.40
N GLN A 86 -12.86 21.29 13.17
CA GLN A 86 -12.63 20.38 14.29
C GLN A 86 -11.95 19.11 13.76
N ARG A 87 -10.62 19.09 13.80
CA ARG A 87 -9.82 17.94 13.39
C ARG A 87 -9.95 16.84 14.44
N ARG A 88 -10.87 15.92 14.22
CA ARG A 88 -10.98 14.68 15.00
C ARG A 88 -9.86 13.75 14.56
N ARG A 89 -8.71 13.88 15.22
CA ARG A 89 -7.61 12.93 15.12
C ARG A 89 -8.00 11.65 15.85
N ALA A 90 -7.83 10.51 15.21
CA ALA A 90 -8.13 9.22 15.82
C ALA A 90 -7.25 8.14 15.23
N VAL A 91 -7.05 7.08 16.02
CA VAL A 91 -6.53 5.80 15.51
C VAL A 91 -7.72 4.87 15.34
N VAL A 92 -7.86 4.31 14.15
CA VAL A 92 -8.96 3.41 13.81
C VAL A 92 -8.38 2.05 13.43
N ALA A 93 -8.87 1.00 14.08
CA ALA A 93 -8.60 -0.38 13.69
C ALA A 93 -9.50 -0.74 12.50
N VAL A 94 -8.88 -1.16 11.41
CA VAL A 94 -9.54 -1.53 10.17
C VAL A 94 -9.25 -3.02 9.93
N PRO A 95 -10.24 -3.92 10.15
CA PRO A 95 -10.06 -5.31 9.79
C PRO A 95 -9.90 -5.40 8.27
N ILE A 96 -8.90 -6.15 7.82
CA ILE A 96 -8.63 -6.42 6.40
C ILE A 96 -8.66 -7.93 6.18
N VAL A 97 -8.76 -8.39 4.94
CA VAL A 97 -8.68 -9.82 4.64
C VAL A 97 -7.24 -10.31 4.64
N GLY A 98 -6.30 -9.48 4.18
CA GLY A 98 -4.87 -9.80 4.27
C GLY A 98 -4.45 -11.01 3.44
N THR A 99 -4.91 -11.08 2.18
CA THR A 99 -4.86 -12.30 1.34
C THR A 99 -3.45 -12.72 0.91
N SER A 100 -2.51 -11.78 0.85
CA SER A 100 -1.10 -12.00 0.54
C SER A 100 -0.27 -10.83 1.07
N GLU A 101 1.01 -11.07 1.37
CA GLU A 101 1.94 -10.02 1.80
C GLU A 101 1.99 -8.86 0.79
N MET A 102 2.01 -9.18 -0.51
CA MET A 102 2.01 -8.18 -1.58
C MET A 102 0.74 -7.33 -1.58
N THR A 103 -0.44 -7.93 -1.47
CA THR A 103 -1.70 -7.18 -1.41
C THR A 103 -1.77 -6.26 -0.19
N THR A 104 -1.32 -6.75 0.97
CA THR A 104 -1.30 -5.98 2.21
C THR A 104 -0.28 -4.84 2.13
N LEU A 105 0.89 -5.07 1.53
CA LEU A 105 1.92 -4.06 1.32
C LEU A 105 1.47 -2.96 0.35
N VAL A 106 0.86 -3.32 -0.78
CA VAL A 106 0.30 -2.35 -1.72
C VAL A 106 -0.81 -1.53 -1.06
N LEU A 107 -1.67 -2.18 -0.27
CA LEU A 107 -2.74 -1.51 0.47
C LEU A 107 -2.17 -0.52 1.50
N ALA A 108 -1.20 -0.93 2.31
CA ALA A 108 -0.59 -0.08 3.31
C ALA A 108 0.06 1.16 2.68
N ASN A 109 0.79 0.97 1.58
CA ASN A 109 1.39 2.08 0.84
C ASN A 109 0.34 3.01 0.23
N ALA A 110 -0.74 2.48 -0.36
CA ALA A 110 -1.83 3.29 -0.89
C ALA A 110 -2.51 4.13 0.22
N VAL A 111 -2.69 3.56 1.41
CA VAL A 111 -3.22 4.29 2.58
C VAL A 111 -2.26 5.38 3.03
N CYS A 112 -0.95 5.10 3.13
CA CYS A 112 0.05 6.11 3.53
C CYS A 112 0.22 7.23 2.49
N LEU A 113 0.01 6.94 1.21
CA LEU A 113 0.05 7.93 0.13
C LEU A 113 -1.21 8.80 0.09
N THR A 114 -2.30 8.39 0.75
CA THR A 114 -3.50 9.23 0.86
C THR A 114 -3.26 10.26 1.95
N PRO A 115 -3.09 11.56 1.62
CA PRO A 115 -2.74 12.55 2.62
C PRO A 115 -3.86 12.69 3.66
N GLY A 116 -3.46 12.71 4.93
CA GLY A 116 -4.37 12.68 6.07
C GLY A 116 -4.59 11.30 6.69
N THR A 117 -3.99 10.24 6.14
CA THR A 117 -3.96 8.90 6.74
C THR A 117 -2.54 8.34 6.82
N PHE A 118 -2.23 7.57 7.87
CA PHE A 118 -0.94 6.91 8.05
C PHE A 118 -1.13 5.55 8.74
N VAL A 119 -0.45 4.51 8.26
CA VAL A 119 -0.50 3.18 8.88
C VAL A 119 0.50 3.13 10.03
N LEU A 120 0.02 2.91 11.26
CA LEU A 120 0.86 2.77 12.45
C LEU A 120 1.38 1.34 12.61
N GLU A 121 0.52 0.36 12.41
CA GLU A 121 0.80 -1.05 12.69
C GLU A 121 -0.06 -1.95 11.81
N MET A 122 0.51 -3.07 11.40
CA MET A 122 -0.18 -4.16 10.71
C MET A 122 -0.07 -5.42 11.57
N ARG A 123 -1.22 -6.01 11.91
CA ARG A 123 -1.30 -7.29 12.59
C ARG A 123 -1.76 -8.34 11.59
N SER A 124 -1.13 -9.52 11.58
CA SER A 124 -1.50 -10.62 10.68
C SER A 124 -2.63 -11.49 11.26
N GLU A 125 -2.74 -11.60 12.58
CA GLU A 125 -3.73 -12.45 13.25
C GLU A 125 -4.44 -11.73 14.42
N PRO A 126 -5.72 -11.35 14.27
CA PRO A 126 -6.47 -11.23 13.01
C PRO A 126 -5.90 -10.10 12.13
N ALA A 127 -5.99 -10.26 10.80
CA ALA A 127 -5.49 -9.29 9.84
C ALA A 127 -6.13 -7.90 10.05
N THR A 128 -5.36 -6.96 10.59
CA THR A 128 -5.87 -5.65 11.04
C THR A 128 -4.86 -4.54 10.75
N LEU A 129 -5.34 -3.46 10.13
CA LEU A 129 -4.58 -2.25 9.85
C LEU A 129 -4.95 -1.16 10.87
N TYR A 130 -3.97 -0.69 11.64
CA TYR A 130 -4.16 0.44 12.55
C TYR A 130 -3.81 1.74 11.82
N VAL A 131 -4.84 2.53 11.51
CA VAL A 131 -4.68 3.75 10.71
C VAL A 131 -4.88 4.99 11.58
N HIS A 132 -3.87 5.85 11.60
CA HIS A 132 -3.98 7.20 12.12
C HIS A 132 -4.62 8.11 11.08
N VAL A 133 -5.65 8.86 11.47
CA VAL A 133 -6.35 9.79 10.58
C VAL A 133 -6.29 11.20 11.15
N LEU A 134 -5.91 12.16 10.31
CA LEU A 134 -5.80 13.57 10.67
C LEU A 134 -7.18 14.24 10.79
N GLN A 135 -8.12 13.84 9.92
CA GLN A 135 -9.49 14.34 9.89
C GLN A 135 -10.45 13.18 9.64
N LEU A 136 -10.96 12.60 10.73
CA LEU A 136 -11.94 11.51 10.65
C LEU A 136 -13.36 12.07 10.47
N SER A 137 -14.05 11.64 9.41
CA SER A 137 -15.49 11.84 9.25
C SER A 137 -16.26 10.83 10.10
N THR A 138 -16.22 9.56 9.72
CA THR A 138 -16.72 8.42 10.50
C THR A 138 -15.76 7.24 10.37
N ALA A 139 -15.65 6.43 11.42
CA ALA A 139 -14.81 5.23 11.39
C ALA A 139 -15.28 4.23 10.33
N ARG A 140 -16.60 4.09 10.15
CA ARG A 140 -17.21 3.26 9.09
C ARG A 140 -16.81 3.70 7.68
N ALA A 141 -16.88 5.00 7.37
CA ALA A 141 -16.51 5.51 6.04
C ALA A 141 -15.03 5.27 5.72
N LEU A 142 -14.14 5.42 6.72
CA LEU A 142 -12.73 5.08 6.57
C LEU A 142 -12.54 3.59 6.28
N ARG A 143 -13.17 2.71 7.07
CA ARG A 143 -13.08 1.25 6.90
C ARG A 143 -13.56 0.84 5.50
N LEU A 144 -14.73 1.31 5.06
CA LEU A 144 -15.26 1.00 3.73
C LEU A 144 -14.36 1.53 2.60
N GLY A 145 -13.77 2.73 2.77
CA GLY A 145 -12.82 3.27 1.80
C GLY A 145 -11.56 2.42 1.66
N ILE A 146 -11.02 1.93 2.79
CA ILE A 146 -9.85 1.02 2.80
C ILE A 146 -10.20 -0.34 2.23
N LEU A 147 -11.36 -0.90 2.55
CA LEU A 147 -11.81 -2.18 1.99
C LEU A 147 -12.08 -2.10 0.48
N GLU A 148 -12.57 -0.97 -0.04
CA GLU A 148 -12.71 -0.78 -1.49
C GLU A 148 -11.33 -0.70 -2.18
N MET A 149 -10.34 -0.08 -1.53
CA MET A 149 -8.95 -0.13 -2.01
C MET A 149 -8.41 -1.56 -1.99
N GLU A 150 -8.59 -2.30 -0.90
CA GLU A 150 -8.19 -3.70 -0.78
C GLU A 150 -8.84 -4.54 -1.89
N ARG A 151 -10.14 -4.39 -2.12
CA ARG A 151 -10.88 -5.12 -3.15
C ARG A 151 -10.28 -4.89 -4.54
N ARG A 152 -9.96 -3.65 -4.90
CA ARG A 152 -9.37 -3.31 -6.21
C ARG A 152 -7.95 -3.84 -6.34
N ILE A 153 -7.15 -3.80 -5.28
CA ILE A 153 -5.79 -4.35 -5.25
C ILE A 153 -5.84 -5.87 -5.42
N VAL A 154 -6.71 -6.54 -4.68
CA VAL A 154 -6.91 -7.99 -4.77
C VAL A 154 -7.36 -8.40 -6.17
N LEU A 155 -8.24 -7.62 -6.82
CA LEU A 155 -8.61 -7.87 -8.22
C LEU A 155 -7.45 -7.68 -9.20
N ALA A 156 -6.48 -6.81 -8.89
CA ALA A 156 -5.34 -6.50 -9.74
C ALA A 156 -4.16 -7.48 -9.59
N VAL A 157 -3.84 -7.90 -8.36
CA VAL A 157 -2.63 -8.66 -8.04
C VAL A 157 -2.84 -9.83 -7.08
N GLY A 158 -4.05 -9.99 -6.52
CA GLY A 158 -4.34 -11.00 -5.50
C GLY A 158 -4.80 -12.35 -6.07
N PRO A 159 -4.89 -13.39 -5.22
CA PRO A 159 -5.37 -14.71 -5.60
C PRO A 159 -6.80 -14.67 -6.17
N ALA A 160 -7.12 -15.57 -7.11
CA ALA A 160 -8.48 -15.70 -7.62
C ALA A 160 -9.46 -16.03 -6.47
N GLY A 161 -10.62 -15.34 -6.43
CA GLY A 161 -11.64 -15.54 -5.39
C GLY A 161 -11.42 -14.74 -4.10
N ALA A 162 -10.23 -14.16 -3.88
CA ALA A 162 -9.95 -13.34 -2.71
C ALA A 162 -10.87 -12.10 -2.59
N ALA A 163 -11.33 -11.54 -3.71
CA ALA A 163 -12.27 -10.41 -3.73
C ALA A 163 -13.62 -10.74 -3.08
N ALA A 164 -14.06 -12.01 -3.07
CA ALA A 164 -15.30 -12.41 -2.43
C ALA A 164 -15.23 -12.28 -0.90
N HIS A 165 -14.06 -12.60 -0.32
CA HIS A 165 -13.80 -12.43 1.11
C HIS A 165 -13.84 -10.95 1.50
N VAL A 166 -13.26 -10.07 0.66
CA VAL A 166 -13.29 -8.62 0.89
C VAL A 166 -14.72 -8.11 0.81
N ASN A 167 -15.50 -8.54 -0.18
CA ASN A 167 -16.92 -8.16 -0.29
C ASN A 167 -17.74 -8.62 0.91
N ALA A 168 -17.50 -9.83 1.43
CA ALA A 168 -18.17 -10.33 2.62
C ALA A 168 -17.82 -9.50 3.86
N LEU A 169 -16.56 -9.08 4.00
CA LEU A 169 -16.13 -8.19 5.09
C LEU A 169 -16.74 -6.78 4.95
N MET A 170 -16.77 -6.23 3.74
CA MET A 170 -17.44 -4.95 3.45
C MET A 170 -18.93 -5.00 3.82
N ALA A 171 -19.62 -6.08 3.49
CA ALA A 171 -21.02 -6.27 3.84
C ALA A 171 -21.22 -6.29 5.37
N LYS A 172 -20.35 -7.00 6.10
CA LYS A 172 -20.38 -7.02 7.57
C LYS A 172 -20.16 -5.63 8.19
N VAL A 173 -19.14 -4.90 7.73
CA VAL A 173 -18.84 -3.54 8.22
C VAL A 173 -19.98 -2.55 7.89
N SER A 174 -20.59 -2.69 6.70
CA SER A 174 -21.72 -1.86 6.30
C SER A 174 -22.99 -2.13 7.11
N ALA A 175 -23.18 -3.38 7.56
CA ALA A 175 -24.37 -3.80 8.30
C ALA A 175 -24.28 -3.56 9.81
N ASP A 176 -23.08 -3.35 10.37
CA ASP A 176 -22.89 -3.14 11.82
C ASP A 176 -23.25 -1.70 12.23
N PRO A 177 -24.37 -1.47 12.96
CA PRO A 177 -24.80 -0.14 13.39
C PRO A 177 -23.90 0.45 14.48
N GLN A 178 -23.20 -0.38 15.25
CA GLN A 178 -22.35 0.05 16.38
C GLN A 178 -20.93 0.49 15.96
N ASP A 179 -20.62 0.40 14.66
CA ASP A 179 -19.29 0.68 14.10
C ASP A 179 -18.89 2.18 14.13
N GLU A 180 -19.87 3.08 14.28
CA GLU A 180 -19.67 4.55 14.26
C GLU A 180 -18.91 5.09 15.48
N GLY A 181 -19.03 4.44 16.64
CA GLY A 181 -18.48 4.93 17.91
C GLY A 181 -17.21 4.21 18.42
N ARG A 182 -16.79 3.10 17.80
CA ARG A 182 -15.60 2.35 18.22
C ARG A 182 -14.31 3.02 17.71
N HIS A 183 -13.80 3.98 18.47
CA HIS A 183 -12.38 4.32 18.45
C HIS A 183 -11.64 3.25 19.25
N ALA A 184 -10.88 2.39 18.57
CA ALA A 184 -10.07 1.40 19.27
C ALA A 184 -8.99 2.14 20.07
N SER A 185 -8.89 1.86 21.38
CA SER A 185 -7.72 2.24 22.16
C SER A 185 -6.54 1.43 21.66
N TRP A 186 -5.78 2.00 20.71
CA TRP A 186 -4.54 1.40 20.24
C TRP A 186 -3.60 1.23 21.43
N LYS A 187 -3.18 -0.01 21.68
CA LYS A 187 -2.12 -0.36 22.61
C LYS A 187 -1.01 -1.01 21.79
N PRO A 188 0.24 -0.51 21.84
CA PRO A 188 1.33 -1.08 21.07
C PRO A 188 1.56 -2.54 21.48
N SER A 189 1.79 -3.42 20.50
CA SER A 189 2.34 -4.75 20.78
C SER A 189 3.75 -4.59 21.35
N ARG A 190 3.98 -5.12 22.56
CA ARG A 190 5.32 -5.23 23.15
C ARG A 190 6.17 -6.25 22.39
#